data_AF-A0AAW5K543-F1
#
_entry.id   AF-A0AAW5K543-F1
#
_cell.length_a   1.000
_cell.length_b   1.000
_cell.length_c   1.000
_cell.angle_alpha   90.00
_cell.angle_beta   90.00
_cell.angle_gamma   90.00
#
_symmetry.space_group_name_H-M   'P 1'
#
loop_
_entity.id
_entity.type
_entity.pdbx_description
1 polymer ?
#
loop_
_entity_poly.entity_id
_entity_poly.type
_entity_poly.pdbx_seq_one_letter_code
_entity_poly.pdbx_strand_id
1 'polypeptide(L)'
;MKKYGQAKQIAFWLLLAALALAPFAGTAAASYTAGDGIVKDGVFYAIAIGTINGRSPEVTGEYAIAIGASAKADGACGTAVGYYASAIGLHSSAYGQFVSAKGDYSVATGCEAQATGLYSAATGFQAEASGIRSSAYGAKAQAMGTGSLAAGSDAYAGGANGTAVGSAASARGENSSAYGMGAYACGNSSAAIGSAYALADYGTAIGFLAQVGELSGKTGANGVALGAGSFVNRTTTSTDVYVPAGASDSGINATVKGTDKGVVSIGDPDGKNTATSGNRAFTRQLTGLAAGIQDTDAVNVAQLKAMDSVAVKYDNADTKTAVTLNSGGAAVKLS
;
A
#
# COMPACT_ATOMS: atom_id res chain seq x y z
N MET A 1 68.76 20.74 45.73
CA MET A 1 67.63 20.42 44.83
C MET A 1 68.10 19.49 43.71
N LYS A 2 68.13 18.16 43.91
CA LYS A 2 68.52 17.19 42.86
C LYS A 2 67.90 15.78 43.00
N LYS A 3 66.94 15.58 43.91
CA LYS A 3 66.33 14.25 44.18
C LYS A 3 64.93 14.02 43.59
N TYR A 4 64.25 15.04 43.07
CA TYR A 4 62.89 14.89 42.49
C TYR A 4 62.85 14.51 41.01
N GLY A 5 63.98 14.56 40.28
CA GLY A 5 64.03 14.22 38.85
C GLY A 5 64.20 12.72 38.56
N GLN A 6 64.89 11.97 39.44
CA GLN A 6 65.19 10.55 39.18
C GLN A 6 64.02 9.61 39.47
N ALA A 7 63.15 9.93 40.44
CA ALA A 7 61.96 9.14 40.72
C ALA A 7 60.95 9.15 39.55
N LYS A 8 60.82 10.27 38.83
CA LYS A 8 59.95 10.37 37.65
C LYS A 8 60.50 9.60 36.44
N GLN A 9 61.82 9.56 36.25
CA GLN A 9 62.40 8.78 35.16
C GLN A 9 62.35 7.28 35.43
N ILE A 10 62.59 6.83 36.67
CA ILE A 10 62.49 5.40 37.02
C ILE A 10 61.03 4.90 36.90
N ALA A 11 60.05 5.70 37.33
CA ALA A 11 58.63 5.37 37.14
C ALA A 11 58.23 5.33 35.66
N PHE A 12 58.76 6.23 34.83
CA PHE A 12 58.51 6.24 33.37
C PHE A 12 59.10 5.00 32.68
N TRP A 13 60.32 4.59 33.04
CA TRP A 13 60.96 3.39 32.48
C TRP A 13 60.34 2.08 32.99
N LEU A 14 59.83 2.03 34.23
CA LEU A 14 59.07 0.88 34.74
C LEU A 14 57.71 0.73 34.05
N LEU A 15 57.03 1.84 33.73
CA LEU A 15 55.77 1.83 32.97
C LEU A 15 56.00 1.40 31.51
N LEU A 16 57.11 1.82 30.91
CA LEU A 16 57.46 1.44 29.53
C LEU A 16 57.90 -0.03 29.41
N ALA A 17 58.62 -0.55 30.43
CA ALA A 17 59.02 -1.96 30.49
C ALA A 17 57.82 -2.89 30.75
N ALA A 18 56.83 -2.45 31.54
CA ALA A 18 55.58 -3.19 31.75
C ALA A 18 54.73 -3.29 30.46
N LEU A 19 54.83 -2.30 29.57
CA LEU A 19 54.14 -2.30 28.27
C LEU A 19 54.85 -3.16 27.21
N ALA A 20 56.16 -3.39 27.36
CA ALA A 20 56.99 -4.14 26.41
C ALA A 20 57.11 -5.65 26.73
N LEU A 21 56.65 -6.10 27.90
CA LEU A 21 56.70 -7.49 28.37
C LEU A 21 55.33 -8.18 28.39
N ALA A 22 54.26 -7.50 27.96
CA ALA A 22 53.01 -8.19 27.67
C ALA A 22 53.22 -9.04 26.39
N PRO A 23 53.14 -10.38 26.47
CA PRO A 23 53.36 -11.24 25.32
C PRO A 23 52.39 -10.86 24.19
N PHE A 24 52.91 -10.77 22.97
CA PHE A 24 52.11 -10.76 21.75
C PHE A 24 51.27 -12.05 21.71
N ALA A 25 50.06 -11.97 22.25
CA ALA A 25 49.11 -13.07 22.30
C ALA A 25 47.80 -12.61 21.65
N GLY A 26 47.68 -12.91 20.35
CA GLY A 26 46.46 -12.73 19.57
C GLY A 26 46.09 -11.27 19.31
N THR A 27 45.46 -11.00 18.17
CA THR A 27 44.66 -9.79 18.01
C THR A 27 43.57 -9.81 19.09
N ALA A 28 43.78 -9.11 20.19
CA ALA A 28 42.80 -9.01 21.26
C ALA A 28 41.56 -8.33 20.70
N ALA A 29 40.47 -9.09 20.59
CA ALA A 29 39.16 -8.53 20.30
C ALA A 29 38.84 -7.49 21.36
N ALA A 30 38.82 -6.22 20.98
CA ALA A 30 38.63 -5.12 21.93
C ALA A 30 37.14 -4.75 22.01
N SER A 31 36.65 -4.54 23.23
CA SER A 31 35.34 -3.95 23.52
C SER A 31 35.55 -2.56 24.11
N TYR A 32 34.70 -1.59 23.77
CA TYR A 32 34.82 -0.19 24.22
C TYR A 32 33.61 0.23 25.07
N THR A 33 33.88 0.67 26.29
CA THR A 33 32.88 1.27 27.17
C THR A 33 33.27 2.72 27.46
N ALA A 34 32.32 3.65 27.32
CA ALA A 34 32.53 5.05 27.70
C ALA A 34 31.31 5.61 28.43
N GLY A 35 31.56 6.35 29.52
CA GLY A 35 30.52 6.87 30.39
C GLY A 35 29.64 5.75 30.95
N ASP A 36 30.24 4.77 31.62
CA ASP A 36 29.57 3.66 32.32
C ASP A 36 28.66 2.76 31.45
N GLY A 37 28.96 2.61 30.16
CA GLY A 37 28.33 1.61 29.29
C GLY A 37 28.66 0.18 29.69
N ILE A 38 27.75 -0.76 29.43
CA ILE A 38 27.87 -2.17 29.81
C ILE A 38 28.00 -3.04 28.55
N VAL A 39 29.11 -3.77 28.42
CA VAL A 39 29.28 -4.87 27.48
C VAL A 39 29.31 -6.16 28.30
N LYS A 40 28.49 -7.16 27.97
CA LYS A 40 28.44 -8.43 28.73
C LYS A 40 29.72 -9.24 28.58
N ASP A 41 29.97 -10.07 29.60
CA ASP A 41 31.07 -11.02 29.57
C ASP A 41 30.91 -12.00 28.39
N GLY A 42 32.02 -12.31 27.73
CA GLY A 42 32.04 -13.11 26.50
C GLY A 42 31.61 -12.38 25.22
N VAL A 43 31.31 -11.08 25.26
CA VAL A 43 30.96 -10.29 24.07
C VAL A 43 32.19 -9.55 23.51
N PHE A 44 32.50 -9.84 22.24
CA PHE A 44 33.66 -9.30 21.54
C PHE A 44 33.26 -8.26 20.49
N TYR A 45 34.18 -7.31 20.23
CA TYR A 45 34.04 -6.27 19.19
C TYR A 45 32.83 -5.35 19.39
N ALA A 46 32.45 -5.10 20.64
CA ALA A 46 31.25 -4.34 21.00
C ALA A 46 31.57 -2.92 21.50
N ILE A 47 30.62 -1.99 21.33
CA ILE A 47 30.72 -0.59 21.76
C ILE A 47 29.50 -0.22 22.60
N ALA A 48 29.69 0.23 23.85
CA ALA A 48 28.64 0.76 24.71
C ALA A 48 29.00 2.17 25.22
N ILE A 49 28.22 3.20 24.84
CA ILE A 49 28.55 4.61 25.14
C ILE A 49 27.37 5.38 25.72
N GLY A 50 27.57 6.02 26.86
CA GLY A 50 26.74 7.13 27.34
C GLY A 50 25.66 6.74 28.35
N THR A 51 25.96 6.96 29.64
CA THR A 51 25.03 6.82 30.76
C THR A 51 24.45 8.16 31.18
N ILE A 52 23.17 8.19 31.55
CA ILE A 52 22.51 9.37 32.13
C ILE A 52 21.68 8.92 33.33
N ASN A 53 21.85 9.57 34.49
CA ASN A 53 21.05 9.30 35.70
C ASN A 53 20.99 7.80 36.08
N GLY A 54 22.12 7.09 35.99
CA GLY A 54 22.21 5.66 36.30
C GLY A 54 21.62 4.72 35.24
N ARG A 55 21.21 5.22 34.08
CA ARG A 55 20.72 4.43 32.95
C ARG A 55 21.83 4.22 31.93
N SER A 56 22.47 3.07 31.99
CA SER A 56 23.56 2.69 31.08
C SER A 56 23.03 2.01 29.81
N PRO A 57 23.72 2.14 28.67
CA PRO A 57 23.52 1.27 27.54
C PRO A 57 24.05 -0.14 27.85
N GLU A 58 23.44 -1.14 27.21
CA GLU A 58 23.80 -2.56 27.37
C GLU A 58 24.00 -3.22 26.01
N VAL A 59 25.13 -3.92 25.85
CA VAL A 59 25.44 -4.71 24.66
C VAL A 59 25.62 -6.17 25.04
N THR A 60 24.84 -7.04 24.40
CA THR A 60 24.92 -8.50 24.56
C THR A 60 25.27 -9.23 23.26
N GLY A 61 25.12 -8.58 22.10
CA GLY A 61 25.50 -9.12 20.80
C GLY A 61 26.97 -8.87 20.43
N GLU A 62 27.62 -9.85 19.80
CA GLU A 62 28.95 -9.65 19.20
C GLU A 62 28.90 -8.61 18.07
N TYR A 63 29.97 -7.83 17.89
CA TYR A 63 30.05 -6.75 16.89
C TYR A 63 28.99 -5.65 17.03
N ALA A 64 28.27 -5.60 18.15
CA ALA A 64 27.12 -4.72 18.31
C ALA A 64 27.50 -3.37 18.96
N ILE A 65 26.69 -2.35 18.69
CA ILE A 65 26.90 -0.96 19.11
C ILE A 65 25.66 -0.47 19.83
N ALA A 66 25.79 0.01 21.07
CA ALA A 66 24.75 0.70 21.82
C ALA A 66 25.24 2.09 22.26
N ILE A 67 24.55 3.16 21.85
CA ILE A 67 24.89 4.54 22.18
C ILE A 67 23.65 5.25 22.73
N GLY A 68 23.74 5.75 23.96
CA GLY A 68 22.67 6.48 24.64
C GLY A 68 22.13 5.75 25.87
N ALA A 69 21.60 6.51 26.82
CA ALA A 69 21.12 5.95 28.07
C ALA A 69 19.98 4.93 27.84
N SER A 70 20.12 3.74 28.45
CA SER A 70 19.24 2.58 28.23
C SER A 70 19.15 2.06 26.78
N ALA A 71 20.07 2.46 25.88
CA ALA A 71 20.17 1.81 24.57
C ALA A 71 20.57 0.33 24.73
N LYS A 72 19.98 -0.57 23.94
CA LYS A 72 20.21 -2.01 24.03
C LYS A 72 20.52 -2.59 22.66
N ALA A 73 21.67 -3.26 22.53
CA ALA A 73 22.05 -3.99 21.32
C ALA A 73 22.28 -5.47 21.67
N ASP A 74 21.26 -6.30 21.48
CA ASP A 74 21.29 -7.73 21.79
C ASP A 74 21.60 -8.60 20.59
N GLY A 75 21.16 -8.17 19.40
CA GLY A 75 21.45 -8.89 18.17
C GLY A 75 22.92 -8.80 17.81
N ALA A 76 23.53 -9.90 17.36
CA ALA A 76 24.87 -9.85 16.77
C ALA A 76 24.86 -8.90 15.57
N CYS A 77 25.91 -8.09 15.42
CA CYS A 77 25.99 -6.99 14.46
C CYS A 77 24.85 -5.96 14.58
N GLY A 78 24.19 -5.87 15.74
CA GLY A 78 23.11 -4.93 16.00
C GLY A 78 23.60 -3.53 16.31
N THR A 79 22.89 -2.48 15.87
CA THR A 79 23.23 -1.09 16.19
C THR A 79 22.04 -0.37 16.80
N ALA A 80 22.15 0.08 18.04
CA ALA A 80 21.14 0.87 18.75
C ALA A 80 21.70 2.24 19.14
N VAL A 81 21.12 3.32 18.61
CA VAL A 81 21.56 4.70 18.88
C VAL A 81 20.37 5.56 19.28
N GLY A 82 20.35 5.99 20.54
CA GLY A 82 19.33 6.85 21.13
C GLY A 82 18.86 6.37 22.50
N TYR A 83 18.19 7.26 23.23
CA TYR A 83 17.64 6.95 24.55
C TYR A 83 16.56 5.87 24.43
N TYR A 84 16.76 4.73 25.11
CA TYR A 84 15.93 3.51 24.97
C TYR A 84 15.84 2.94 23.54
N ALA A 85 16.82 3.21 22.66
CA ALA A 85 16.89 2.50 21.39
C ALA A 85 17.17 1.01 21.61
N SER A 86 16.52 0.11 20.87
CA SER A 86 16.65 -1.33 21.07
C SER A 86 16.83 -2.05 19.73
N ALA A 87 18.01 -2.63 19.50
CA ALA A 87 18.34 -3.48 18.37
C ALA A 87 18.50 -4.94 18.86
N ILE A 88 17.45 -5.74 18.72
CA ILE A 88 17.36 -7.10 19.28
C ILE A 88 17.61 -8.16 18.21
N GLY A 89 17.14 -7.95 16.98
CA GLY A 89 17.33 -8.91 15.89
C GLY A 89 18.78 -9.00 15.41
N LEU A 90 19.18 -10.13 14.86
CA LEU A 90 20.46 -10.29 14.18
C LEU A 90 20.58 -9.24 13.06
N HIS A 91 21.72 -8.55 12.95
CA HIS A 91 21.92 -7.48 11.95
C HIS A 91 20.87 -6.34 12.01
N SER A 92 20.19 -6.15 13.14
CA SER A 92 19.17 -5.10 13.27
C SER A 92 19.79 -3.71 13.52
N SER A 93 19.11 -2.66 13.07
CA SER A 93 19.54 -1.28 13.25
C SER A 93 18.41 -0.41 13.79
N ALA A 94 18.65 0.31 14.87
CA ALA A 94 17.66 1.06 15.63
C ALA A 94 18.18 2.48 15.94
N TYR A 95 17.64 3.50 15.28
CA TYR A 95 18.07 4.90 15.43
C TYR A 95 16.93 5.81 15.89
N GLY A 96 17.03 6.37 17.11
CA GLY A 96 16.04 7.29 17.67
C GLY A 96 15.72 7.02 19.13
N GLN A 97 14.80 7.81 19.69
CA GLN A 97 14.31 7.62 21.06
C GLN A 97 13.23 6.52 21.08
N PHE A 98 13.27 5.59 22.04
CA PHE A 98 12.28 4.51 22.20
C PHE A 98 12.05 3.64 20.95
N VAL A 99 13.01 3.61 20.04
CA VAL A 99 12.94 2.85 18.79
C VAL A 99 13.21 1.36 19.05
N SER A 100 12.56 0.46 18.32
CA SER A 100 12.73 -1.00 18.50
C SER A 100 12.84 -1.74 17.16
N ALA A 101 14.02 -2.30 16.88
CA ALA A 101 14.29 -3.18 15.76
C ALA A 101 14.43 -4.62 16.29
N LYS A 102 13.33 -5.39 16.27
CA LYS A 102 13.26 -6.76 16.84
C LYS A 102 13.41 -7.85 15.79
N GLY A 103 13.07 -7.57 14.53
CA GLY A 103 13.24 -8.54 13.46
C GLY A 103 14.70 -8.71 13.07
N ASP A 104 15.11 -9.91 12.66
CA ASP A 104 16.43 -10.07 12.05
C ASP A 104 16.50 -9.28 10.74
N TYR A 105 17.64 -8.67 10.47
CA TYR A 105 17.89 -7.77 9.34
C TYR A 105 16.91 -6.57 9.29
N SER A 106 16.31 -6.21 10.42
CA SER A 106 15.34 -5.11 10.48
C SER A 106 16.00 -3.75 10.67
N VAL A 107 15.35 -2.70 10.19
CA VAL A 107 15.80 -1.31 10.36
C VAL A 107 14.65 -0.47 10.91
N ALA A 108 14.82 0.12 12.09
CA ALA A 108 13.89 1.07 12.68
C ALA A 108 14.57 2.43 12.86
N THR A 109 13.97 3.51 12.34
CA THR A 109 14.49 4.88 12.45
C THR A 109 13.38 5.87 12.74
N GLY A 110 13.53 6.69 13.78
CA GLY A 110 12.52 7.64 14.24
C GLY A 110 12.06 7.35 15.66
N CYS A 111 11.59 8.38 16.36
CA CYS A 111 11.09 8.24 17.72
C CYS A 111 9.91 7.26 17.76
N GLU A 112 10.01 6.24 18.63
CA GLU A 112 9.03 5.15 18.78
C GLU A 112 8.79 4.29 17.53
N ALA A 113 9.68 4.30 16.52
CA ALA A 113 9.55 3.42 15.37
C ALA A 113 9.78 1.95 15.77
N GLN A 114 9.05 1.02 15.15
CA GLN A 114 9.07 -0.40 15.47
C GLN A 114 9.20 -1.24 14.19
N ALA A 115 10.31 -1.95 14.04
CA ALA A 115 10.53 -2.92 12.98
C ALA A 115 10.64 -4.33 13.60
N THR A 116 9.52 -5.06 13.64
CA THR A 116 9.43 -6.35 14.36
C THR A 116 9.44 -7.57 13.43
N GLY A 117 9.14 -7.39 12.15
CA GLY A 117 9.21 -8.44 11.13
C GLY A 117 10.63 -8.74 10.65
N LEU A 118 10.88 -9.99 10.25
CA LEU A 118 12.12 -10.39 9.55
C LEU A 118 12.27 -9.58 8.26
N TYR A 119 13.46 -8.99 8.01
CA TYR A 119 13.73 -8.09 6.88
C TYR A 119 12.79 -6.86 6.82
N SER A 120 12.24 -6.39 7.95
CA SER A 120 11.33 -5.24 7.94
C SER A 120 12.04 -3.90 8.09
N ALA A 121 11.43 -2.84 7.57
CA ALA A 121 11.94 -1.47 7.66
C ALA A 121 10.86 -0.50 8.15
N ALA A 122 11.08 0.21 9.25
CA ALA A 122 10.17 1.22 9.79
C ALA A 122 10.90 2.57 9.92
N THR A 123 10.49 3.58 9.17
CA THR A 123 11.10 4.92 9.20
C THR A 123 10.03 6.00 9.40
N GLY A 124 10.07 6.70 10.54
CA GLY A 124 9.13 7.76 10.90
C GLY A 124 8.73 7.72 12.38
N PHE A 125 8.15 8.81 12.89
CA PHE A 125 7.61 8.84 14.25
C PHE A 125 6.50 7.78 14.38
N GLN A 126 6.64 6.83 15.31
CA GLN A 126 5.69 5.72 15.51
C GLN A 126 5.43 4.86 14.26
N ALA A 127 6.35 4.83 13.28
CA ALA A 127 6.22 3.92 12.14
C ALA A 127 6.32 2.45 12.60
N GLU A 128 5.52 1.56 12.05
CA GLU A 128 5.44 0.16 12.47
C GLU A 128 5.50 -0.79 11.26
N ALA A 129 6.54 -1.61 11.20
CA ALA A 129 6.74 -2.65 10.18
C ALA A 129 6.80 -4.03 10.85
N SER A 130 5.64 -4.66 10.99
CA SER A 130 5.45 -5.91 11.76
C SER A 130 5.34 -7.15 10.87
N GLY A 131 5.05 -6.99 9.57
CA GLY A 131 5.06 -8.09 8.61
C GLY A 131 6.48 -8.53 8.21
N ILE A 132 6.64 -9.79 7.80
CA ILE A 132 7.90 -10.28 7.20
C ILE A 132 8.13 -9.54 5.87
N ARG A 133 9.32 -9.00 5.63
CA ARG A 133 9.65 -8.15 4.46
C ARG A 133 8.73 -6.94 4.31
N SER A 134 8.17 -6.44 5.41
CA SER A 134 7.29 -5.26 5.38
C SER A 134 8.10 -3.96 5.43
N SER A 135 7.55 -2.89 4.89
CA SER A 135 8.20 -1.58 4.88
C SER A 135 7.20 -0.46 5.20
N ALA A 136 7.43 0.27 6.28
CA ALA A 136 6.64 1.39 6.74
C ALA A 136 7.46 2.69 6.69
N TYR A 137 7.04 3.65 5.87
CA TYR A 137 7.70 4.93 5.66
C TYR A 137 6.71 6.08 5.91
N GLY A 138 6.90 6.84 6.99
CA GLY A 138 6.03 7.96 7.37
C GLY A 138 5.64 7.91 8.85
N ALA A 139 5.18 9.03 9.38
CA ALA A 139 4.68 9.08 10.75
C ALA A 139 3.46 8.16 10.88
N LYS A 140 3.46 7.24 11.86
CA LYS A 140 2.39 6.25 12.10
C LYS A 140 2.04 5.38 10.89
N ALA A 141 2.94 5.25 9.91
CA ALA A 141 2.78 4.29 8.83
C ALA A 141 2.81 2.86 9.40
N GLN A 142 1.90 1.99 8.97
CA GLN A 142 1.74 0.63 9.49
C GLN A 142 1.77 -0.40 8.35
N ALA A 143 2.88 -1.12 8.22
CA ALA A 143 3.04 -2.23 7.28
C ALA A 143 2.94 -3.57 8.02
N MET A 144 1.73 -4.10 8.11
CA MET A 144 1.38 -5.24 8.97
C MET A 144 1.39 -6.58 8.22
N GLY A 145 1.12 -6.57 6.91
CA GLY A 145 1.11 -7.78 6.08
C GLY A 145 2.51 -8.23 5.66
N THR A 146 2.69 -9.52 5.37
CA THR A 146 3.92 -10.04 4.75
C THR A 146 4.13 -9.39 3.38
N GLY A 147 5.34 -8.89 3.09
CA GLY A 147 5.66 -8.21 1.84
C GLY A 147 4.91 -6.88 1.63
N SER A 148 4.32 -6.32 2.69
CA SER A 148 3.51 -5.10 2.59
C SER A 148 4.36 -3.83 2.56
N LEU A 149 3.84 -2.79 1.91
CA LEU A 149 4.43 -1.45 1.86
C LEU A 149 3.40 -0.42 2.32
N ALA A 150 3.70 0.31 3.39
CA ALA A 150 2.93 1.48 3.83
C ALA A 150 3.81 2.74 3.72
N ALA A 151 3.55 3.61 2.76
CA ALA A 151 4.35 4.82 2.50
C ALA A 151 3.47 6.07 2.55
N GLY A 152 3.50 6.80 3.66
CA GLY A 152 2.70 8.01 3.93
C GLY A 152 2.36 8.13 5.41
N SER A 153 2.04 9.34 5.87
CA SER A 153 1.53 9.52 7.25
C SER A 153 0.24 8.75 7.44
N ASP A 154 0.17 7.91 8.47
CA ASP A 154 -0.99 7.08 8.81
C ASP A 154 -1.39 6.09 7.69
N ALA A 155 -0.49 5.78 6.75
CA ALA A 155 -0.73 4.77 5.74
C ALA A 155 -0.81 3.37 6.39
N TYR A 156 -1.74 2.53 5.94
CA TYR A 156 -1.98 1.21 6.51
C TYR A 156 -1.96 0.12 5.42
N ALA A 157 -0.99 -0.78 5.47
CA ALA A 157 -0.91 -1.95 4.61
C ALA A 157 -1.09 -3.22 5.44
N GLY A 158 -2.35 -3.66 5.57
CA GLY A 158 -2.77 -4.78 6.40
C GLY A 158 -2.74 -6.13 5.69
N GLY A 159 -3.01 -6.16 4.39
CA GLY A 159 -3.02 -7.39 3.60
C GLY A 159 -1.62 -7.88 3.24
N ALA A 160 -1.44 -9.19 3.06
CA ALA A 160 -0.20 -9.71 2.49
C ALA A 160 0.00 -9.18 1.06
N ASN A 161 1.21 -8.77 0.73
CA ASN A 161 1.57 -8.01 -0.47
C ASN A 161 0.74 -6.72 -0.67
N GLY A 162 0.13 -6.19 0.39
CA GLY A 162 -0.63 -4.96 0.37
C GLY A 162 0.28 -3.75 0.16
N THR A 163 -0.08 -2.85 -0.74
CA THR A 163 0.67 -1.61 -1.00
C THR A 163 -0.22 -0.40 -0.76
N ALA A 164 0.10 0.42 0.24
CA ALA A 164 -0.57 1.66 0.57
C ALA A 164 0.40 2.84 0.43
N VAL A 165 0.18 3.73 -0.54
CA VAL A 165 1.03 4.88 -0.81
C VAL A 165 0.18 6.16 -0.81
N GLY A 166 0.45 7.07 0.12
CA GLY A 166 -0.31 8.29 0.36
C GLY A 166 -0.71 8.43 1.83
N SER A 167 -0.97 9.67 2.27
CA SER A 167 -1.43 9.89 3.65
C SER A 167 -2.80 9.24 3.87
N ALA A 168 -2.93 8.47 4.94
CA ALA A 168 -4.11 7.67 5.28
C ALA A 168 -4.56 6.67 4.19
N ALA A 169 -3.70 6.33 3.22
CA ALA A 169 -3.96 5.26 2.27
C ALA A 169 -4.07 3.92 3.01
N SER A 170 -5.00 3.05 2.64
CA SER A 170 -5.27 1.80 3.34
C SER A 170 -5.48 0.64 2.37
N ALA A 171 -4.53 -0.30 2.34
CA ALA A 171 -4.56 -1.55 1.59
C ALA A 171 -4.78 -2.73 2.56
N ARG A 172 -6.03 -3.17 2.71
CA ARG A 172 -6.43 -4.20 3.68
C ARG A 172 -6.60 -5.60 3.08
N GLY A 173 -6.93 -5.70 1.80
CA GLY A 173 -7.05 -6.98 1.11
C GLY A 173 -5.70 -7.60 0.77
N GLU A 174 -5.65 -8.92 0.61
CA GLU A 174 -4.46 -9.59 0.07
C GLU A 174 -4.17 -9.11 -1.34
N ASN A 175 -2.92 -8.86 -1.70
CA ASN A 175 -2.49 -8.34 -3.01
C ASN A 175 -3.20 -7.02 -3.40
N SER A 176 -3.70 -6.26 -2.41
CA SER A 176 -4.41 -5.01 -2.66
C SER A 176 -3.46 -3.81 -2.80
N SER A 177 -3.90 -2.81 -3.56
CA SER A 177 -3.12 -1.61 -3.85
C SER A 177 -3.95 -0.35 -3.64
N ALA A 178 -3.48 0.57 -2.79
CA ALA A 178 -4.11 1.85 -2.49
C ALA A 178 -3.11 2.98 -2.76
N TYR A 179 -3.33 3.77 -3.81
CA TYR A 179 -2.46 4.88 -4.23
C TYR A 179 -3.21 6.20 -4.18
N GLY A 180 -2.86 7.08 -3.25
CA GLY A 180 -3.46 8.41 -3.07
C GLY A 180 -3.88 8.70 -1.64
N MET A 181 -4.14 9.97 -1.33
CA MET A 181 -4.62 10.38 -0.01
C MET A 181 -5.98 9.71 0.28
N GLY A 182 -6.06 8.97 1.38
CA GLY A 182 -7.29 8.28 1.80
C GLY A 182 -7.79 7.20 0.84
N ALA A 183 -6.95 6.73 -0.11
CA ALA A 183 -7.30 5.62 -0.99
C ALA A 183 -7.57 4.36 -0.16
N TYR A 184 -8.64 3.63 -0.46
CA TYR A 184 -9.10 2.53 0.39
C TYR A 184 -9.35 1.26 -0.44
N ALA A 185 -8.41 0.33 -0.40
CA ALA A 185 -8.46 -0.97 -1.09
C ALA A 185 -8.70 -2.09 -0.08
N CYS A 186 -9.93 -2.59 0.00
CA CYS A 186 -10.36 -3.59 0.97
C CYS A 186 -10.55 -4.99 0.38
N GLY A 187 -10.91 -5.07 -0.89
CA GLY A 187 -11.06 -6.36 -1.57
C GLY A 187 -9.72 -7.04 -1.79
N ASN A 188 -9.70 -8.37 -1.83
CA ASN A 188 -8.53 -9.12 -2.26
C ASN A 188 -8.25 -8.83 -3.74
N SER A 189 -6.97 -8.66 -4.09
CA SER A 189 -6.51 -8.29 -5.44
C SER A 189 -7.19 -7.02 -5.97
N SER A 190 -7.57 -6.09 -5.10
CA SER A 190 -8.23 -4.84 -5.47
C SER A 190 -7.24 -3.68 -5.65
N ALA A 191 -7.63 -2.67 -6.43
CA ALA A 191 -6.85 -1.47 -6.67
C ALA A 191 -7.68 -0.20 -6.49
N ALA A 192 -7.25 0.71 -5.62
CA ALA A 192 -7.83 2.04 -5.44
C ALA A 192 -6.77 3.10 -5.80
N ILE A 193 -7.06 3.96 -6.79
CA ILE A 193 -6.15 5.00 -7.27
C ILE A 193 -6.83 6.38 -7.19
N GLY A 194 -6.17 7.34 -6.54
CA GLY A 194 -6.79 8.57 -6.03
C GLY A 194 -7.50 8.32 -4.70
N SER A 195 -8.31 9.26 -4.21
CA SER A 195 -9.18 9.03 -3.03
C SER A 195 -10.38 8.14 -3.38
N ALA A 196 -10.10 6.91 -3.81
CA ALA A 196 -11.03 5.93 -4.34
C ALA A 196 -11.27 4.78 -3.34
N TYR A 197 -12.33 3.99 -3.59
CA TYR A 197 -12.80 2.92 -2.72
C TYR A 197 -12.98 1.62 -3.50
N ALA A 198 -12.03 0.70 -3.39
CA ALA A 198 -12.13 -0.63 -3.99
C ALA A 198 -12.50 -1.64 -2.90
N LEU A 199 -13.82 -1.80 -2.67
CA LEU A 199 -14.36 -2.56 -1.54
C LEU A 199 -14.54 -4.05 -1.85
N ALA A 200 -14.82 -4.39 -3.12
CA ALA A 200 -15.00 -5.77 -3.57
C ALA A 200 -13.70 -6.41 -4.07
N ASP A 201 -13.63 -7.75 -3.98
CA ASP A 201 -12.51 -8.53 -4.51
C ASP A 201 -12.34 -8.31 -6.02
N TYR A 202 -11.09 -8.23 -6.48
CA TYR A 202 -10.71 -7.94 -7.86
C TYR A 202 -11.23 -6.60 -8.41
N GLY A 203 -11.75 -5.72 -7.54
CA GLY A 203 -12.29 -4.43 -7.92
C GLY A 203 -11.21 -3.40 -8.21
N THR A 204 -11.39 -2.59 -9.26
CA THR A 204 -10.50 -1.47 -9.59
C THR A 204 -11.26 -0.15 -9.58
N ALA A 205 -10.91 0.76 -8.67
CA ALA A 205 -11.50 2.09 -8.57
C ALA A 205 -10.45 3.16 -8.88
N ILE A 206 -10.71 4.02 -9.87
CA ILE A 206 -9.79 5.06 -10.33
C ILE A 206 -10.50 6.42 -10.33
N GLY A 207 -10.03 7.33 -9.47
CA GLY A 207 -10.52 8.71 -9.37
C GLY A 207 -11.09 9.07 -8.01
N PHE A 208 -11.18 10.37 -7.73
CA PHE A 208 -11.74 10.89 -6.47
C PHE A 208 -13.16 10.35 -6.26
N LEU A 209 -13.39 9.61 -5.17
CA LEU A 209 -14.65 8.98 -4.79
C LEU A 209 -15.18 7.94 -5.79
N ALA A 210 -14.32 7.41 -6.68
CA ALA A 210 -14.69 6.24 -7.47
C ALA A 210 -14.88 5.04 -6.53
N GLN A 211 -15.92 4.24 -6.72
CA GLN A 211 -16.27 3.15 -5.80
C GLN A 211 -16.58 1.85 -6.57
N VAL A 212 -15.96 0.76 -6.14
CA VAL A 212 -16.32 -0.60 -6.58
C VAL A 212 -16.86 -1.38 -5.40
N GLY A 213 -18.14 -1.73 -5.49
CA GLY A 213 -18.88 -2.48 -4.49
C GLY A 213 -19.44 -1.66 -3.33
N GLU A 214 -20.35 -2.28 -2.59
CA GLU A 214 -21.03 -1.67 -1.46
C GLU A 214 -20.29 -1.99 -0.16
N LEU A 215 -20.38 -1.08 0.82
CA LEU A 215 -19.78 -1.31 2.14
C LEU A 215 -20.44 -2.49 2.88
N SER A 216 -21.67 -2.84 2.52
CA SER A 216 -22.50 -3.88 3.16
C SER A 216 -22.53 -5.22 2.40
N GLY A 217 -21.74 -5.38 1.32
CA GLY A 217 -21.70 -6.63 0.54
C GLY A 217 -20.72 -6.61 -0.63
N LYS A 218 -20.20 -7.78 -1.03
CA LYS A 218 -19.25 -7.95 -2.14
C LYS A 218 -19.87 -7.81 -3.54
N THR A 219 -20.95 -7.05 -3.69
CA THR A 219 -21.50 -6.72 -5.02
C THR A 219 -20.42 -5.96 -5.81
N GLY A 220 -20.28 -6.21 -7.11
CA GLY A 220 -19.28 -5.53 -7.94
C GLY A 220 -17.88 -6.16 -7.93
N ALA A 221 -17.72 -7.39 -7.45
CA ALA A 221 -16.48 -8.14 -7.61
C ALA A 221 -16.04 -8.16 -9.09
N ASN A 222 -14.73 -8.02 -9.34
CA ASN A 222 -14.13 -7.87 -10.67
C ASN A 222 -14.53 -6.58 -11.43
N GLY A 223 -15.25 -5.65 -10.77
CA GLY A 223 -15.73 -4.42 -11.40
C GLY A 223 -14.65 -3.35 -11.57
N VAL A 224 -14.87 -2.45 -12.52
CA VAL A 224 -14.00 -1.27 -12.74
C VAL A 224 -14.84 0.01 -12.65
N ALA A 225 -14.55 0.86 -11.67
CA ALA A 225 -15.09 2.22 -11.60
C ALA A 225 -14.06 3.22 -12.13
N LEU A 226 -14.36 3.90 -13.23
CA LEU A 226 -13.45 4.80 -13.92
C LEU A 226 -13.95 6.25 -13.89
N GLY A 227 -13.18 7.12 -13.25
CA GLY A 227 -13.47 8.54 -13.12
C GLY A 227 -14.11 8.93 -11.79
N ALA A 228 -14.04 10.22 -11.46
CA ALA A 228 -14.47 10.71 -10.16
C ALA A 228 -15.96 10.41 -9.89
N GLY A 229 -16.27 9.86 -8.73
CA GLY A 229 -17.64 9.48 -8.34
C GLY A 229 -18.27 8.34 -9.14
N SER A 230 -17.56 7.68 -10.05
CA SER A 230 -18.09 6.51 -10.75
C SER A 230 -18.35 5.36 -9.77
N PHE A 231 -19.39 4.58 -10.00
CA PHE A 231 -19.82 3.54 -9.07
C PHE A 231 -20.16 2.23 -9.79
N VAL A 232 -19.57 1.14 -9.33
CA VAL A 232 -19.95 -0.23 -9.71
C VAL A 232 -20.83 -0.81 -8.61
N ASN A 233 -22.12 -0.95 -8.91
CA ASN A 233 -23.15 -1.43 -8.00
C ASN A 233 -23.81 -2.75 -8.43
N ARG A 234 -23.28 -3.38 -9.49
CA ARG A 234 -23.81 -4.63 -10.05
C ARG A 234 -22.71 -5.47 -10.67
N THR A 235 -23.06 -6.72 -10.93
CA THR A 235 -22.32 -7.63 -11.81
C THR A 235 -23.14 -7.89 -13.07
N THR A 236 -22.52 -8.52 -14.06
CA THR A 236 -23.19 -9.01 -15.26
C THR A 236 -23.98 -10.26 -14.90
N THR A 237 -25.29 -10.23 -15.13
CA THR A 237 -26.17 -11.39 -15.02
C THR A 237 -26.84 -11.62 -16.38
N SER A 238 -27.19 -12.87 -16.69
CA SER A 238 -27.92 -13.18 -17.93
C SER A 238 -29.39 -12.75 -17.88
N THR A 239 -29.88 -12.30 -16.72
CA THR A 239 -31.30 -11.97 -16.48
C THR A 239 -31.56 -10.46 -16.44
N ASP A 240 -30.53 -9.63 -16.23
CA ASP A 240 -30.66 -8.16 -16.15
C ASP A 240 -30.28 -7.46 -17.47
N VAL A 241 -30.48 -8.15 -18.61
CA VAL A 241 -30.18 -7.60 -19.93
C VAL A 241 -31.38 -6.87 -20.50
N TYR A 242 -31.17 -5.64 -20.96
CA TYR A 242 -32.23 -4.89 -21.63
C TYR A 242 -32.51 -5.48 -23.02
N VAL A 243 -33.73 -5.98 -23.21
CA VAL A 243 -34.27 -6.39 -24.51
C VAL A 243 -35.42 -5.44 -24.86
N PRO A 244 -35.33 -4.69 -25.99
CA PRO A 244 -36.41 -3.81 -26.42
C PRO A 244 -37.74 -4.56 -26.59
N ALA A 245 -38.86 -3.90 -26.29
CA ALA A 245 -40.17 -4.49 -26.50
C ALA A 245 -40.38 -4.89 -27.97
N GLY A 246 -40.74 -6.15 -28.21
CA GLY A 246 -40.93 -6.71 -29.55
C GLY A 246 -39.67 -7.28 -30.21
N ALA A 247 -38.50 -7.20 -29.57
CA ALA A 247 -37.27 -7.86 -30.04
C ALA A 247 -37.16 -9.29 -29.46
N SER A 248 -36.45 -10.17 -30.19
CA SER A 248 -36.00 -11.45 -29.64
C SER A 248 -34.82 -11.22 -28.70
N ASP A 249 -34.82 -11.92 -27.57
CA ASP A 249 -33.73 -11.93 -26.60
C ASP A 249 -32.56 -12.85 -27.03
N SER A 250 -32.76 -13.74 -28.01
CA SER A 250 -31.80 -14.80 -28.35
C SER A 250 -30.43 -14.27 -28.76
N GLY A 251 -30.37 -13.26 -29.65
CA GLY A 251 -29.11 -12.64 -30.07
C GLY A 251 -28.45 -11.82 -28.97
N ILE A 252 -29.25 -11.12 -28.16
CA ILE A 252 -28.77 -10.29 -27.05
C ILE A 252 -28.18 -11.17 -25.94
N ASN A 253 -28.92 -12.18 -25.49
CA ASN A 253 -28.49 -13.11 -24.44
C ASN A 253 -27.26 -13.93 -24.88
N ALA A 254 -27.09 -14.16 -26.19
CA ALA A 254 -25.89 -14.81 -26.70
C ALA A 254 -24.60 -13.98 -26.48
N THR A 255 -24.69 -12.65 -26.36
CA THR A 255 -23.52 -11.79 -26.08
C THR A 255 -23.06 -11.82 -24.62
N VAL A 256 -23.95 -12.20 -23.69
CA VAL A 256 -23.65 -12.24 -22.26
C VAL A 256 -22.98 -13.57 -21.91
N LYS A 257 -21.69 -13.51 -21.56
CA LYS A 257 -20.89 -14.68 -21.21
C LYS A 257 -20.48 -14.67 -19.74
N GLY A 258 -20.84 -15.74 -19.05
CA GLY A 258 -20.58 -15.93 -17.62
C GLY A 258 -21.59 -15.17 -16.74
N THR A 259 -21.78 -15.68 -15.53
CA THR A 259 -22.54 -14.99 -14.47
C THR A 259 -21.57 -14.32 -13.50
N ASP A 260 -22.02 -13.25 -12.87
CA ASP A 260 -21.32 -12.55 -11.78
C ASP A 260 -19.96 -11.96 -12.19
N LYS A 261 -19.80 -11.63 -13.47
CA LYS A 261 -18.62 -10.91 -13.97
C LYS A 261 -18.75 -9.42 -13.68
N GLY A 262 -17.66 -8.78 -13.29
CA GLY A 262 -17.65 -7.35 -13.00
C GLY A 262 -17.95 -6.51 -14.25
N VAL A 263 -18.58 -5.36 -14.04
CA VAL A 263 -18.86 -4.39 -15.10
C VAL A 263 -17.88 -3.23 -15.05
N VAL A 264 -17.75 -2.51 -16.16
CA VAL A 264 -17.05 -1.22 -16.21
C VAL A 264 -18.08 -0.10 -16.07
N SER A 265 -17.94 0.74 -15.05
CA SER A 265 -18.78 1.92 -14.83
C SER A 265 -17.99 3.21 -14.99
N ILE A 266 -18.51 4.14 -15.78
CA ILE A 266 -17.95 5.49 -15.99
C ILE A 266 -18.83 6.58 -15.36
N GLY A 267 -19.78 6.22 -14.52
CA GLY A 267 -20.66 7.15 -13.81
C GLY A 267 -21.40 6.50 -12.66
N ASP A 268 -22.43 7.18 -12.18
CA ASP A 268 -23.32 6.67 -11.14
C ASP A 268 -24.76 7.00 -11.56
N PRO A 269 -25.36 6.21 -12.47
CA PRO A 269 -26.67 6.54 -13.04
C PRO A 269 -27.80 6.49 -12.00
N ASP A 270 -27.60 5.80 -10.88
CA ASP A 270 -28.61 5.66 -9.83
C ASP A 270 -28.38 6.63 -8.66
N GLY A 271 -27.27 7.38 -8.66
CA GLY A 271 -26.90 8.25 -7.54
C GLY A 271 -26.63 7.49 -6.25
N LYS A 272 -26.23 6.21 -6.32
CA LYS A 272 -26.08 5.34 -5.14
C LYS A 272 -24.66 5.33 -4.56
N ASN A 273 -23.73 6.08 -5.14
CA ASN A 273 -22.36 6.17 -4.66
C ASN A 273 -22.30 6.86 -3.29
N THR A 274 -22.21 6.05 -2.24
CA THR A 274 -22.11 6.47 -0.84
C THR A 274 -20.85 7.26 -0.52
N ALA A 275 -19.81 7.19 -1.37
CA ALA A 275 -18.62 8.01 -1.19
C ALA A 275 -18.85 9.47 -1.61
N THR A 276 -19.91 9.79 -2.36
CA THR A 276 -20.20 11.15 -2.84
C THR A 276 -21.22 11.88 -1.96
N SER A 277 -21.00 13.18 -1.74
CA SER A 277 -21.97 14.02 -1.04
C SER A 277 -23.13 14.38 -1.98
N GLY A 278 -24.33 13.88 -1.65
CA GLY A 278 -25.58 14.28 -2.27
C GLY A 278 -26.09 13.39 -3.40
N ASN A 279 -25.57 12.16 -3.55
CA ASN A 279 -26.20 11.09 -4.34
C ASN A 279 -26.72 11.53 -5.71
N ARG A 280 -25.91 12.31 -6.45
CA ARG A 280 -26.34 12.87 -7.73
C ARG A 280 -26.15 11.83 -8.82
N ALA A 281 -27.23 11.40 -9.43
CA ALA A 281 -27.18 10.54 -10.61
C ALA A 281 -26.47 11.26 -11.76
N PHE A 282 -25.53 10.59 -12.42
CA PHE A 282 -24.89 11.12 -13.62
C PHE A 282 -24.34 10.02 -14.54
N THR A 283 -24.23 10.35 -15.82
CA THR A 283 -23.58 9.53 -16.84
C THR A 283 -22.47 10.32 -17.53
N ARG A 284 -21.59 9.62 -18.25
CA ARG A 284 -20.54 10.22 -19.06
C ARG A 284 -20.64 9.75 -20.50
N GLN A 285 -20.14 10.58 -21.41
CA GLN A 285 -19.96 10.21 -22.80
C GLN A 285 -18.61 9.49 -22.97
N LEU A 286 -18.59 8.48 -23.83
CA LEU A 286 -17.36 7.89 -24.36
C LEU A 286 -17.05 8.54 -25.71
N THR A 287 -15.93 9.25 -25.80
CA THR A 287 -15.46 9.89 -27.05
C THR A 287 -14.32 9.07 -27.66
N GLY A 288 -14.13 9.17 -28.99
CA GLY A 288 -13.11 8.41 -29.70
C GLY A 288 -13.42 6.91 -29.88
N LEU A 289 -14.67 6.50 -29.69
CA LEU A 289 -15.11 5.11 -29.89
C LEU A 289 -15.18 4.77 -31.39
N ALA A 290 -14.29 3.88 -31.83
CA ALA A 290 -14.33 3.31 -33.18
C ALA A 290 -15.63 2.49 -33.40
N ALA A 291 -15.98 2.25 -34.66
CA ALA A 291 -17.15 1.43 -34.97
C ALA A 291 -16.93 -0.02 -34.52
N GLY A 292 -17.93 -0.61 -33.87
CA GLY A 292 -17.89 -2.02 -33.47
C GLY A 292 -17.95 -2.96 -34.67
N ILE A 293 -17.29 -4.10 -34.56
CA ILE A 293 -17.21 -5.14 -35.61
C ILE A 293 -17.99 -6.39 -35.19
N GLN A 294 -17.94 -6.76 -33.90
CA GLN A 294 -18.65 -7.91 -33.33
C GLN A 294 -19.90 -7.48 -32.57
N ASP A 295 -20.83 -8.41 -32.36
CA ASP A 295 -22.06 -8.16 -31.59
C ASP A 295 -21.81 -7.74 -30.13
N THR A 296 -20.62 -8.03 -29.59
CA THR A 296 -20.18 -7.63 -28.25
C THR A 296 -19.51 -6.25 -28.18
N ASP A 297 -19.24 -5.62 -29.32
CA ASP A 297 -18.59 -4.32 -29.36
C ASP A 297 -19.60 -3.19 -29.09
N ALA A 298 -19.12 -2.10 -28.49
CA ALA A 298 -19.96 -0.92 -28.33
C ALA A 298 -20.24 -0.27 -29.70
N VAL A 299 -21.52 0.03 -29.97
CA VAL A 299 -21.96 0.74 -31.18
C VAL A 299 -21.71 2.24 -31.01
N ASN A 300 -21.10 2.89 -32.01
CA ASN A 300 -20.91 4.33 -32.00
C ASN A 300 -22.04 5.10 -32.73
N VAL A 301 -22.06 6.44 -32.58
CA VAL A 301 -23.10 7.30 -33.17
C VAL A 301 -23.12 7.24 -34.71
N ALA A 302 -21.98 6.99 -35.35
CA ALA A 302 -21.90 6.91 -36.82
C ALA A 302 -22.61 5.65 -37.35
N GLN A 303 -22.43 4.50 -36.70
CA GLN A 303 -23.14 3.26 -37.03
C GLN A 303 -24.65 3.41 -36.87
N LEU A 304 -25.09 4.07 -35.79
CA LEU A 304 -26.51 4.33 -35.57
C LEU A 304 -27.10 5.26 -36.65
N LYS A 305 -26.37 6.32 -37.05
CA LYS A 305 -26.80 7.21 -38.13
C LYS A 305 -26.84 6.52 -39.49
N ALA A 306 -25.94 5.58 -39.75
CA ALA A 306 -25.98 4.78 -40.98
C ALA A 306 -27.25 3.92 -41.07
N MET A 307 -27.74 3.39 -39.94
CA MET A 307 -29.00 2.64 -39.88
C MET A 307 -30.23 3.50 -40.22
N ASP A 308 -30.21 4.79 -39.90
CA ASP A 308 -31.31 5.71 -40.24
C ASP A 308 -31.55 5.83 -41.76
N SER A 309 -30.53 5.55 -42.58
CA SER A 309 -30.63 5.57 -44.05
C SER A 309 -31.29 4.34 -44.66
N VAL A 310 -31.36 3.22 -43.93
CA VAL A 310 -31.92 1.94 -44.41
C VAL A 310 -33.18 1.53 -43.65
N ALA A 311 -33.51 2.21 -42.55
CA ALA A 311 -34.71 1.93 -41.77
C ALA A 311 -35.98 2.36 -42.52
N VAL A 312 -37.01 1.50 -42.47
CA VAL A 312 -38.38 1.86 -42.89
C VAL A 312 -38.96 2.82 -41.85
N LYS A 313 -39.41 4.00 -42.29
CA LYS A 313 -39.95 5.05 -41.44
C LYS A 313 -41.45 5.20 -41.67
N TYR A 314 -42.20 5.47 -40.60
CA TYR A 314 -43.59 5.88 -40.71
C TYR A 314 -43.69 7.27 -41.34
N ASP A 315 -44.68 7.48 -42.20
CA ASP A 315 -44.93 8.77 -42.85
C ASP A 315 -45.29 9.85 -41.82
N ASN A 316 -45.94 9.44 -40.73
CA ASN A 316 -46.26 10.27 -39.57
C ASN A 316 -45.75 9.57 -38.29
N ALA A 317 -44.83 10.23 -37.59
CA ALA A 317 -44.19 9.69 -36.39
C ALA A 317 -45.14 9.54 -35.18
N ASP A 318 -46.20 10.36 -35.14
CA ASP A 318 -47.16 10.39 -34.03
C ASP A 318 -48.23 9.32 -34.19
N THR A 319 -48.85 9.23 -35.38
CA THR A 319 -49.97 8.30 -35.62
C THR A 319 -49.51 6.91 -36.03
N LYS A 320 -48.36 6.79 -36.69
CA LYS A 320 -47.78 5.51 -37.14
C LYS A 320 -48.73 4.64 -37.97
N THR A 321 -49.61 5.26 -38.76
CA THR A 321 -50.68 4.60 -39.53
C THR A 321 -50.34 4.28 -40.98
N ALA A 322 -49.23 4.80 -41.50
CA ALA A 322 -48.81 4.57 -42.88
C ALA A 322 -47.28 4.61 -43.03
N VAL A 323 -46.79 3.90 -44.04
CA VAL A 323 -45.38 3.85 -44.44
C VAL A 323 -45.31 3.97 -45.96
N THR A 324 -44.47 4.86 -46.46
CA THR A 324 -44.15 4.96 -47.88
C THR A 324 -42.80 4.31 -48.17
N LEU A 325 -42.80 3.26 -48.99
CA LEU A 325 -41.58 2.56 -49.43
C LEU A 325 -41.08 3.23 -50.72
N ASN A 326 -39.91 3.88 -50.65
CA ASN A 326 -39.24 4.64 -51.71
C ASN A 326 -39.86 6.00 -52.05
N SER A 327 -39.03 6.92 -52.55
CA SER A 327 -39.43 8.28 -52.96
C SER A 327 -40.35 8.24 -54.19
N GLY A 328 -41.65 8.05 -53.98
CA GLY A 328 -42.68 8.07 -55.03
C GLY A 328 -43.73 6.95 -54.98
N GLY A 329 -43.65 6.01 -54.03
CA GLY A 329 -44.66 4.96 -53.84
C GLY A 329 -45.95 5.48 -53.21
N ALA A 330 -47.08 4.80 -53.45
CA ALA A 330 -48.31 5.05 -52.70
C ALA A 330 -48.15 4.55 -51.25
N ALA A 331 -48.63 5.33 -50.28
CA ALA A 331 -48.54 4.98 -48.87
C ALA A 331 -49.23 3.64 -48.57
N VAL A 332 -48.53 2.73 -47.90
CA VAL A 332 -49.08 1.48 -47.40
C VAL A 332 -49.75 1.75 -46.06
N LYS A 333 -51.08 1.59 -46.00
CA LYS A 333 -51.81 1.70 -44.73
C LYS A 333 -51.48 0.50 -43.85
N LEU A 334 -51.18 0.80 -42.59
CA LEU A 334 -50.94 -0.20 -41.56
C LEU A 334 -52.25 -0.41 -40.78
N SER A 335 -52.68 -1.66 -40.69
CA SER A 335 -53.89 -2.10 -40.00
C SER A 335 -53.74 -2.06 -38.48
#